data_AF-A0A554VEI5-F1
#
_entry.id   AF-A0A554VEI5-F1
#
_cell.length_a   1.000
_cell.length_b   1.000
_cell.length_c   1.000
_cell.angle_alpha   90.00
_cell.angle_beta   90.00
_cell.angle_gamma   90.00
#
_symmetry.space_group_name_H-M   'P 1'
#
loop_
_entity.id
_entity.type
_entity.pdbx_description
1 polymer ?
#
loop_
_entity_poly.entity_id
_entity_poly.type
_entity_poly.pdbx_seq_one_letter_code
_entity_poly.pdbx_strand_id
1 'polypeptide(L)'
;MMKTKIQLLEKQVAKKNEVVKINQEFDYGYKHLKGVAVLSSIGEGHVFRSFNISNMELFPKNFEVDFLQSNASVTPNERFFKVDDIADGKKMEIDFIDSGKAPIYPYKLKIYLLLTDTTDES
;
A
#
# COMPACT_ATOMS: atom_id res chain seq x y z
N MET A 1 -1.44 20.68 16.10
CA MET A 1 -0.76 19.39 16.34
C MET A 1 -1.05 18.53 15.13
N MET A 2 -0.01 18.08 14.41
CA MET A 2 -0.16 17.19 13.26
C MET A 2 -0.78 15.86 13.71
N LYS A 3 -1.81 15.39 13.02
CA LYS A 3 -2.44 14.09 13.26
C LYS A 3 -2.04 13.13 12.16
N THR A 4 -1.44 12.02 12.58
CA THR A 4 -1.09 10.92 11.69
C THR A 4 -1.94 9.69 12.00
N LYS A 5 -2.33 8.94 10.97
CA LYS A 5 -3.04 7.67 11.10
C LYS A 5 -2.43 6.64 10.15
N ILE A 6 -2.47 5.37 10.55
CA ILE A 6 -2.20 4.26 9.64
C ILE A 6 -3.54 3.64 9.27
N GLN A 7 -3.88 3.69 7.98
CA GLN A 7 -4.99 2.92 7.42
C GLN A 7 -4.45 1.58 6.89
N LEU A 8 -5.12 0.48 7.24
CA LEU A 8 -4.74 -0.87 6.82
C LEU A 8 -5.73 -1.41 5.81
N LEU A 9 -5.23 -1.82 4.64
CA LEU A 9 -5.96 -2.65 3.70
C LEU A 9 -5.54 -4.11 3.89
N GLU A 10 -6.52 -5.00 4.03
CA GLU A 10 -6.27 -6.44 4.18
C GLU A 10 -7.11 -7.23 3.17
N LYS A 11 -6.46 -8.14 2.44
CA LYS A 11 -7.11 -9.14 1.57
C LYS A 11 -6.41 -10.49 1.68
N GLN A 12 -7.18 -11.56 1.53
CA GLN A 12 -6.62 -12.90 1.43
C GLN A 12 -6.19 -13.16 -0.02
N VAL A 13 -5.01 -13.76 -0.17
CA VAL A 13 -4.53 -14.37 -1.42
C VAL A 13 -4.58 -15.88 -1.20
N ALA A 14 -5.49 -16.56 -1.88
CA ALA A 14 -5.78 -17.98 -1.69
C ALA A 14 -4.83 -18.90 -2.46
N LYS A 15 -4.32 -18.47 -3.62
CA LYS A 15 -3.47 -19.32 -4.47
C LYS A 15 -2.43 -18.54 -5.28
N LYS A 16 -1.48 -19.30 -5.83
CA LYS A 16 -0.45 -18.79 -6.75
C LYS A 16 -1.08 -18.04 -7.93
N ASN A 17 -0.46 -16.93 -8.33
CA ASN A 17 -0.85 -16.10 -9.47
C ASN A 17 -2.25 -15.50 -9.39
N GLU A 18 -2.84 -15.46 -8.19
CA GLU A 18 -4.14 -14.83 -7.97
C GLU A 18 -4.05 -13.31 -8.14
N VAL A 19 -5.10 -12.75 -8.73
CA VAL A 19 -5.28 -11.31 -8.88
C VAL A 19 -6.26 -10.84 -7.83
N VAL A 20 -5.84 -9.88 -7.00
CA VAL A 20 -6.64 -9.29 -5.94
C VAL A 20 -6.91 -7.83 -6.27
N LYS A 21 -8.19 -7.48 -6.29
CA LYS A 21 -8.65 -6.10 -6.49
C LYS A 21 -9.12 -5.51 -5.16
N ILE A 22 -8.63 -4.32 -4.85
CA ILE A 22 -9.04 -3.54 -3.68
C ILE A 22 -9.64 -2.24 -4.17
N ASN A 23 -10.85 -1.93 -3.70
CA ASN A 23 -11.54 -0.70 -4.00
C ASN A 23 -12.10 -0.15 -2.67
N GLN A 24 -11.53 0.94 -2.18
CA GLN A 24 -11.85 1.54 -0.89
C GLN A 24 -11.64 3.05 -0.93
N GLU A 25 -12.18 3.76 0.06
CA GLU A 25 -11.89 5.18 0.28
C GLU A 25 -10.78 5.34 1.32
N PHE A 26 -10.00 6.40 1.20
CA PHE A 26 -9.15 6.84 2.31
C PHE A 26 -10.01 7.33 3.47
N ASP A 27 -9.47 7.26 4.69
CA ASP A 27 -10.13 7.81 5.86
C ASP A 27 -10.34 9.34 5.73
N TYR A 28 -11.58 9.79 5.91
CA TYR A 28 -11.93 11.21 5.92
C TYR A 28 -11.17 11.99 7.01
N GLY A 29 -10.87 13.25 6.71
CA GLY A 29 -10.17 14.15 7.63
C GLY A 29 -8.65 13.99 7.64
N TYR A 30 -8.09 13.05 6.85
CA TYR A 30 -6.67 12.96 6.56
C TYR A 30 -6.44 13.34 5.10
N LYS A 31 -5.81 14.49 4.90
CA LYS A 31 -5.70 15.15 3.59
C LYS A 31 -4.68 14.48 2.68
N HIS A 32 -3.63 13.89 3.22
CA HIS A 32 -2.49 13.36 2.46
C HIS A 32 -2.16 11.91 2.79
N LEU A 33 -1.78 11.16 1.76
CA LEU A 33 -1.03 9.92 1.85
C LEU A 33 0.45 10.25 1.80
N LYS A 34 1.20 9.90 2.86
CA LYS A 34 2.63 10.19 3.01
C LYS A 34 3.52 8.95 2.90
N GLY A 35 2.92 7.77 2.95
CA GLY A 35 3.70 6.55 2.86
C GLY A 35 2.88 5.32 2.58
N VAL A 36 3.52 4.36 1.90
CA VAL A 36 2.97 3.03 1.63
C VAL A 36 3.96 1.98 2.12
N ALA A 37 3.46 0.93 2.78
CA ALA A 37 4.27 -0.21 3.17
C ALA A 37 3.51 -1.52 2.98
N VAL A 38 4.24 -2.59 2.64
CA VAL A 38 3.75 -3.96 2.54
C VAL A 38 4.63 -4.85 3.42
N LEU A 39 4.09 -5.94 3.98
CA LEU A 39 4.91 -6.87 4.75
C LEU A 39 5.77 -7.73 3.84
N SER A 40 7.05 -7.87 4.16
CA SER A 40 7.98 -8.73 3.42
C SER A 40 7.68 -10.24 3.54
N SER A 41 6.79 -10.65 4.44
CA SER A 41 6.46 -12.06 4.66
C SER A 41 5.68 -12.71 3.52
N ILE A 42 5.26 -11.94 2.51
CA ILE A 42 4.46 -12.45 1.39
C ILE A 42 5.29 -13.10 0.27
N GLY A 43 6.62 -12.94 0.29
CA GLY A 43 7.52 -13.38 -0.79
C GLY A 43 7.93 -12.23 -1.70
N GLU A 44 8.59 -12.56 -2.81
CA GLU A 44 9.17 -11.58 -3.76
C GLU A 44 8.49 -11.62 -5.15
N GLY A 45 8.70 -10.57 -5.94
CA GLY A 45 8.30 -10.48 -7.34
C GLY A 45 6.79 -10.26 -7.54
N HIS A 46 6.08 -9.89 -6.48
CA HIS A 46 4.67 -9.50 -6.58
C HIS A 46 4.55 -8.13 -7.22
N VAL A 47 3.42 -7.84 -7.85
CA VAL A 47 3.26 -6.63 -8.66
C VAL A 47 1.94 -5.94 -8.37
N PHE A 48 1.98 -4.62 -8.22
CA PHE A 48 0.82 -3.77 -8.40
C PHE A 48 0.68 -3.48 -9.90
N ARG A 49 -0.28 -4.14 -10.55
CA ARG A 49 -0.61 -3.87 -11.96
C ARG A 49 -1.12 -2.44 -12.13
N SER A 50 -1.85 -1.95 -11.13
CA SER A 50 -2.22 -0.53 -10.99
C SER A 50 -2.43 -0.18 -9.52
N PHE A 51 -2.08 1.04 -9.14
CA PHE A 51 -2.46 1.64 -7.87
C PHE A 51 -2.90 3.06 -8.19
N ASN A 52 -4.20 3.34 -8.09
CA ASN A 52 -4.78 4.62 -8.45
C ASN A 52 -5.46 5.31 -7.27
N ILE A 53 -5.37 6.64 -7.24
CA ILE A 53 -6.13 7.51 -6.34
C ILE A 53 -6.94 8.47 -7.21
N SER A 54 -8.27 8.39 -7.14
CA SER A 54 -9.19 9.19 -7.99
C SER A 54 -8.81 9.18 -9.48
N ASN A 55 -8.53 7.99 -10.02
CA ASN A 55 -8.09 7.76 -11.41
C ASN A 55 -6.70 8.31 -11.79
N MET A 56 -5.94 8.85 -10.83
CA MET A 56 -4.53 9.19 -11.04
C MET A 56 -3.66 8.05 -10.56
N GLU A 57 -2.63 7.71 -11.33
CA GLU A 57 -1.68 6.64 -10.99
C GLU A 57 -0.74 7.10 -9.87
N LEU A 58 -0.68 6.34 -8.77
CA LEU A 58 0.25 6.56 -7.65
C LEU A 58 1.62 5.94 -7.94
N PHE A 59 1.62 4.73 -8.50
CA PHE A 59 2.83 4.01 -8.88
C PHE A 59 2.72 3.55 -10.34
N PRO A 60 3.83 3.56 -11.11
CA PRO A 60 3.84 3.10 -12.49
C PRO A 60 3.16 1.75 -12.68
N LYS A 61 2.50 1.56 -13.82
CA LYS A 61 1.95 0.26 -14.20
C LYS A 61 2.97 -0.88 -13.99
N ASN A 62 2.51 -1.96 -13.37
CA ASN A 62 3.32 -3.13 -13.00
C ASN A 62 4.46 -2.81 -12.02
N PHE A 63 4.21 -1.93 -11.05
CA PHE A 63 5.17 -1.63 -10.00
C PHE A 63 5.50 -2.85 -9.13
N GLU A 64 6.78 -3.10 -8.90
CA GLU A 64 7.25 -4.20 -8.05
C GLU A 64 6.96 -3.89 -6.58
N VAL A 65 6.25 -4.80 -5.91
CA VAL A 65 5.85 -4.63 -4.51
C VAL A 65 7.06 -4.69 -3.58
N ASP A 66 8.16 -5.30 -4.01
CA ASP A 66 9.39 -5.47 -3.23
C ASP A 66 9.99 -4.12 -2.79
N PHE A 67 9.79 -3.04 -3.56
CA PHE A 67 10.18 -1.67 -3.16
C PHE A 67 9.41 -1.12 -1.96
N LEU A 68 8.22 -1.68 -1.69
CA LEU A 68 7.35 -1.26 -0.59
C LEU A 68 7.44 -2.21 0.60
N GLN A 69 8.18 -3.32 0.46
CA GLN A 69 8.29 -4.30 1.52
C GLN A 69 9.24 -3.82 2.61
N SER A 70 8.73 -3.79 3.84
CA SER A 70 9.56 -3.56 5.02
C SER A 70 9.45 -4.72 6.00
N ASN A 71 10.52 -4.91 6.78
CA ASN A 71 10.64 -6.00 7.74
C ASN A 71 11.00 -5.47 9.14
N ALA A 72 11.11 -6.39 10.11
CA ALA A 72 11.38 -6.04 11.50
C ALA A 72 12.75 -5.38 11.73
N SER A 73 13.71 -5.56 10.81
CA SER A 73 15.05 -4.98 10.87
C SER A 73 15.10 -3.51 10.46
N VAL A 74 14.06 -2.99 9.82
CA VAL A 74 13.92 -1.55 9.51
C VAL A 74 13.31 -0.83 10.71
N THR A 75 13.89 0.32 11.08
CA THR A 75 13.38 1.12 12.20
C THR A 75 11.91 1.51 11.96
N PRO A 76 11.04 1.54 12.98
CA PRO A 76 9.62 1.77 12.78
C PRO A 76 9.27 3.01 11.95
N ASN A 77 10.04 4.09 12.09
CA ASN A 77 9.81 5.37 11.39
C ASN A 77 10.26 5.36 9.92
N GLU A 78 11.02 4.34 9.49
CA GLU A 78 11.58 4.23 8.13
C GLU A 78 10.91 3.12 7.31
N ARG A 79 9.87 2.48 7.86
CA ARG A 79 9.18 1.33 7.24
C ARG A 79 8.30 1.67 6.04
N PHE A 80 8.03 2.96 5.81
CA PHE A 80 7.16 3.42 4.73
C PHE A 80 7.98 3.95 3.56
N PHE A 81 7.67 3.47 2.36
CA PHE A 81 8.08 4.12 1.14
C PHE A 81 7.37 5.47 1.05
N LYS A 82 8.13 6.56 0.92
CA LYS A 82 7.58 7.92 0.93
C LYS A 82 6.83 8.21 -0.36
N VAL A 83 5.64 8.78 -0.22
CA VAL A 83 4.82 9.34 -1.30
C VAL A 83 4.24 10.68 -0.82
N ASP A 84 3.68 11.47 -1.71
CA ASP A 84 2.92 12.67 -1.32
C ASP A 84 1.76 12.90 -2.27
N ASP A 85 0.61 12.34 -1.92
CA ASP A 85 -0.61 12.43 -2.72
C ASP A 85 -1.80 12.85 -1.88
N ILE A 86 -2.75 13.53 -2.52
CA ILE A 86 -4.00 13.92 -1.86
C ILE A 86 -4.84 12.67 -1.65
N ALA A 87 -5.15 12.37 -0.39
CA ALA A 87 -5.95 11.22 0.03
C ALA A 87 -7.38 11.58 0.42
N ASP A 88 -7.64 12.80 0.92
CA ASP A 88 -8.88 13.33 1.52
C ASP A 88 -10.21 12.64 1.14
N GLY A 89 -10.52 11.48 1.72
CA GLY A 89 -11.73 10.68 1.41
C GLY A 89 -11.80 10.13 -0.03
N LYS A 90 -10.74 10.31 -0.82
CA LYS A 90 -10.69 9.90 -2.22
C LYS A 90 -10.74 8.38 -2.36
N LYS A 91 -11.25 7.96 -3.52
CA LYS A 91 -11.29 6.57 -3.92
C LYS A 91 -9.91 6.07 -4.28
N MET A 92 -9.55 4.91 -3.77
CA MET A 92 -8.34 4.17 -4.04
C MET A 92 -8.68 2.84 -4.73
N GLU A 93 -7.95 2.52 -5.79
CA GLU A 93 -8.13 1.31 -6.58
C GLU A 93 -6.78 0.62 -6.81
N ILE A 94 -6.66 -0.61 -6.31
CA ILE A 94 -5.43 -1.40 -6.40
C ILE A 94 -5.72 -2.71 -7.11
N ASP A 95 -4.92 -3.05 -8.11
CA ASP A 95 -4.90 -4.35 -8.78
C ASP A 95 -3.54 -5.00 -8.48
N PHE A 96 -3.54 -5.97 -7.57
CA PHE A 96 -2.36 -6.73 -7.16
C PHE A 96 -2.36 -8.10 -7.84
N ILE A 97 -1.20 -8.54 -8.31
CA ILE A 97 -0.98 -9.92 -8.74
C ILE A 97 0.09 -10.59 -7.88
N ASP A 98 -0.27 -11.78 -7.38
CA ASP A 98 0.65 -12.70 -6.74
C ASP A 98 1.69 -13.27 -7.73
N SER A 99 2.95 -13.39 -7.33
CA SER A 99 4.03 -13.88 -8.19
C SER A 99 4.12 -15.41 -8.30
N GLY A 100 3.34 -16.14 -7.51
CA GLY A 100 3.48 -17.59 -7.33
C GLY A 100 4.65 -18.02 -6.44
N LYS A 101 5.43 -17.05 -5.90
CA LYS A 101 6.61 -17.28 -5.06
C LYS A 101 6.36 -17.05 -3.56
N ALA A 102 5.11 -16.91 -3.13
CA ALA A 102 4.82 -16.75 -1.71
C ALA A 102 5.25 -18.01 -0.93
N PRO A 103 5.77 -17.88 0.30
CA PRO A 103 6.21 -19.02 1.10
C PRO A 103 5.09 -20.00 1.44
N ILE A 104 3.88 -19.48 1.65
CA ILE A 104 2.69 -20.27 2.04
C ILE A 104 1.41 -19.63 1.49
N TYR A 105 0.43 -20.48 1.17
CA TYR A 105 -0.93 -20.09 0.81
C TYR A 105 -1.93 -20.79 1.75
N PRO A 106 -3.07 -20.15 2.09
CA PRO A 106 -3.37 -18.75 1.82
C PRO A 106 -2.50 -17.81 2.67
N TYR A 107 -2.30 -16.58 2.22
CA TYR A 107 -1.70 -15.52 3.04
C TYR A 107 -2.57 -14.26 3.05
N LYS A 108 -2.28 -13.35 3.97
CA LYS A 108 -2.93 -12.03 4.05
C LYS A 108 -2.02 -10.98 3.41
N LEU A 109 -2.45 -10.43 2.28
CA LEU A 109 -1.89 -9.19 1.74
C LEU A 109 -2.30 -8.04 2.67
N LYS A 110 -1.30 -7.37 3.25
CA LYS A 110 -1.48 -6.20 4.11
C LYS A 110 -0.76 -5.01 3.50
N ILE A 111 -1.51 -3.96 3.19
CA ILE A 111 -0.99 -2.69 2.67
C ILE A 111 -1.29 -1.63 3.73
N TYR A 112 -0.23 -1.03 4.27
CA TYR A 112 -0.31 0.03 5.26
C TYR A 112 -0.15 1.38 4.57
N LEU A 113 -1.01 2.32 4.91
CA LEU A 113 -1.07 3.66 4.34
C LEU A 113 -0.88 4.66 5.47
N LEU A 114 0.20 5.44 5.41
CA LEU A 114 0.46 6.50 6.37
C LEU A 114 -0.26 7.77 5.90
N LEU A 115 -1.26 8.21 6.66
CA LEU A 115 -2.08 9.37 6.38
C LEU A 115 -1.78 10.52 7.35
N THR A 116 -1.91 11.75 6.88
CA THR A 116 -1.75 12.97 7.70
C THR A 116 -2.77 14.04 7.35
N ASP A 117 -3.09 14.92 8.31
CA ASP A 117 -4.01 16.05 8.15
C ASP A 117 -3.33 17.33 7.62
N THR A 118 -2.01 17.33 7.44
CA THR A 118 -1.22 18.49 6.98
C THR A 118 -0.40 18.20 5.71
N THR A 119 -0.24 19.20 4.86
CA THR A 119 0.88 19.26 3.90
C THR A 119 2.16 19.49 4.68
N ASP A 120 3.25 18.80 4.34
CA ASP A 120 4.57 19.23 4.78
C ASP A 120 4.82 20.57 4.07
N GLU A 121 4.73 21.69 4.81
CA GLU A 121 5.20 22.96 4.30
C GLU A 121 6.73 22.84 4.15
N SER A 122 7.21 23.00 2.92
CA SER A 122 8.63 23.01 2.58
C SER A 122 9.22 24.39 2.79
#